data_AF-A0A970PY03-F1
#
_entry.id   AF-A0A970PY03-F1
#
_cell.length_a   1.000
_cell.length_b   1.000
_cell.length_c   1.000
_cell.angle_alpha   90.00
_cell.angle_beta   90.00
_cell.angle_gamma   90.00
#
_symmetry.space_group_name_H-M   'P 1'
#
loop_
_entity.id
_entity.type
_entity.pdbx_description
1 polymer ?
#
loop_
_entity_poly.entity_id
_entity_poly.type
_entity_poly.pdbx_seq_one_letter_code
_entity_poly.pdbx_strand_id
1 'polypeptide(L)'
;MSIFKQYIELINRWTFFAIIALVSGFTILYVANVVYINKLLKQNQILDKSYSTLKNSNNTLRSRLIELQSPARIIPIAEKQLGMVKTEELATCLKE
;
A
#
# COMPACT_ATOMS: atom_id res chain seq x y z
N MET A 1 12.24 54.82 3.56
CA MET A 1 13.49 54.14 3.12
C MET A 1 14.66 54.48 4.05
N SER A 2 14.49 54.33 5.37
CA SER A 2 15.52 54.68 6.38
C SER A 2 15.86 53.48 7.28
N ILE A 3 14.86 52.68 7.63
CA ILE A 3 15.02 51.51 8.51
C ILE A 3 16.04 50.51 7.93
N PHE A 4 15.97 50.19 6.64
CA PHE A 4 16.91 49.27 5.99
C PHE A 4 18.38 49.75 5.97
N LYS A 5 18.62 51.06 5.87
CA LYS A 5 19.99 51.61 5.88
C LYS A 5 20.65 51.45 7.25
N GLN A 6 19.88 51.65 8.33
CA GLN A 6 20.38 51.53 9.70
C GLN A 6 20.76 50.08 10.07
N TYR A 7 20.08 49.07 9.50
CA TYR A 7 20.46 47.66 9.64
C TYR A 7 21.74 47.29 8.88
N ILE A 8 21.99 47.92 7.72
CA ILE A 8 23.15 47.63 6.87
C ILE A 8 24.45 48.15 7.50
N GLU A 9 24.42 49.30 8.21
CA GLU A 9 25.59 49.87 8.87
C GLU A 9 26.05 49.09 10.13
N LEU A 10 25.20 48.23 10.70
CA LEU A 10 25.51 47.39 11.87
C LEU A 10 25.95 45.96 11.50
N ILE A 11 25.99 45.60 10.21
CA ILE A 11 26.40 44.27 9.76
C ILE A 11 27.92 44.22 9.64
N ASN A 12 28.54 43.50 10.58
CA ASN A 12 29.94 43.12 10.47
C ASN A 12 30.09 42.02 9.40
N ARG A 13 31.22 41.98 8.66
CA ARG A 13 31.42 41.00 7.55
C ARG A 13 31.17 39.56 8.01
N TRP A 14 31.53 39.25 9.26
CA TRP A 14 31.30 37.95 9.89
C TRP A 14 29.83 37.58 10.12
N THR A 15 28.96 38.55 10.45
CA THR A 15 27.53 38.25 10.66
C THR A 15 26.85 37.94 9.33
N PHE A 16 27.27 38.59 8.25
CA PHE A 16 26.81 38.26 6.90
C PHE A 16 27.20 36.82 6.49
N PHE A 17 28.44 36.42 6.75
CA PHE A 17 28.87 35.03 6.51
C PHE A 17 28.10 34.02 7.37
N ALA A 18 27.82 34.33 8.63
CA ALA A 18 27.03 33.48 9.51
C ALA A 18 25.60 33.30 9.01
N ILE A 19 24.97 34.37 8.53
CA ILE A 19 23.61 34.32 7.95
C ILE A 19 23.60 33.46 6.69
N ILE A 20 24.56 33.64 5.78
CA ILE A 20 24.66 32.82 4.57
C ILE A 20 24.86 31.35 4.91
N ALA A 21 25.77 31.04 5.84
CA ALA A 21 26.01 29.67 6.28
C ALA A 21 24.76 29.03 6.88
N LEU A 22 24.03 29.78 7.70
CA LEU A 22 22.78 29.35 8.31
C LEU A 22 21.70 29.08 7.25
N VAL A 23 21.46 30.02 6.33
CA VAL A 23 20.47 29.86 5.24
C VAL A 23 20.82 28.67 4.33
N SER A 24 22.10 28.50 4.01
CA SER A 24 22.58 27.35 3.23
C SER A 24 22.31 26.03 3.97
N GLY A 25 22.63 25.96 5.27
CA GLY A 25 22.35 24.80 6.11
C GLY A 25 20.86 24.44 6.14
N PHE A 26 19.98 25.44 6.33
CA PHE A 26 18.54 25.24 6.29
C PHE A 26 18.05 24.74 4.93
N THR A 27 18.62 25.27 3.83
CA THR A 27 18.27 24.84 2.47
C THR A 27 18.61 23.37 2.24
N ILE A 28 19.80 22.93 2.66
CA ILE A 28 20.23 21.54 2.55
C ILE A 28 19.30 20.62 3.35
N LEU A 29 18.99 20.97 4.60
CA LEU A 29 18.07 20.20 5.43
C LEU A 29 16.66 20.10 4.82
N TYR A 30 16.17 21.21 4.26
CA TYR A 30 14.87 21.23 3.60
C TYR A 30 14.84 20.28 2.39
N VAL A 31 15.83 20.39 1.48
CA VAL A 31 15.92 19.52 0.31
C VAL A 31 16.04 18.06 0.71
N ALA A 32 16.87 17.74 1.72
CA ALA A 32 17.03 16.38 2.22
C ALA A 32 15.70 15.80 2.72
N ASN A 33 14.92 16.60 3.46
CA ASN A 33 13.59 16.20 3.94
C ASN A 33 12.61 15.98 2.79
N VAL A 34 12.56 16.88 1.80
CA VAL A 34 11.67 16.73 0.64
C VAL A 34 12.00 15.47 -0.15
N VAL A 35 13.29 15.19 -0.38
CA VAL A 35 13.74 13.96 -1.06
C VAL A 35 13.34 12.72 -0.25
N TYR A 36 13.51 12.76 1.07
CA TYR A 36 13.14 11.64 1.94
C TYR A 36 11.63 11.37 1.91
N ILE A 37 10.80 12.41 2.04
CA ILE A 37 9.34 12.29 1.99
C ILE A 37 8.89 11.74 0.64
N ASN A 38 9.45 12.24 -0.47
CA ASN A 38 9.14 11.71 -1.80
C ASN A 38 9.50 10.23 -1.96
N LYS A 39 10.65 9.82 -1.40
CA LYS A 39 11.05 8.41 -1.38
C LYS A 39 10.06 7.56 -0.57
N LEU A 40 9.64 8.05 0.59
CA LEU A 40 8.66 7.36 1.45
C LEU A 40 7.29 7.25 0.76
N LEU A 41 6.84 8.30 0.09
CA LEU A 41 5.61 8.30 -0.69
C LEU A 41 5.67 7.25 -1.82
N LYS A 42 6.79 7.18 -2.53
CA LYS A 42 7.00 6.16 -3.58
C LYS A 42 6.97 4.74 -3.00
N GLN A 43 7.60 4.53 -1.85
CA GLN A 43 7.57 3.23 -1.16
C GLN A 43 6.15 2.84 -0.75
N ASN A 44 5.37 3.77 -0.19
CA ASN A 44 3.96 3.54 0.13
C ASN A 44 3.13 3.17 -1.11
N GLN A 45 3.33 3.86 -2.23
CA GLN A 45 2.64 3.53 -3.48
C GLN A 45 2.99 2.13 -4.00
N ILE A 46 4.26 1.72 -3.90
CA ILE A 46 4.69 0.36 -4.28
C ILE A 46 4.05 -0.68 -3.36
N LEU A 47 4.03 -0.40 -2.06
CA LEU A 47 3.45 -1.30 -1.06
C LEU A 47 1.94 -1.47 -1.27
N ASP A 48 1.23 -0.36 -1.52
CA ASP A 48 -0.21 -0.37 -1.79
C ASP A 48 -0.57 -1.15 -3.06
N LYS A 49 0.20 -0.97 -4.14
CA LYS A 49 0.07 -1.78 -5.35
C LYS A 49 0.28 -3.28 -5.09
N SER A 50 1.29 -3.61 -4.28
CA SER A 50 1.60 -5.00 -3.94
C SER A 50 0.49 -5.63 -3.12
N TYR A 51 -0.03 -4.89 -2.13
CA TYR A 51 -1.16 -5.30 -1.32
C TYR A 51 -2.42 -5.53 -2.17
N SER A 52 -2.77 -4.57 -3.04
CA SER A 52 -3.92 -4.68 -3.94
C SER A 52 -3.81 -5.89 -4.87
N THR A 53 -2.61 -6.14 -5.42
CA THR A 53 -2.33 -7.30 -6.27
C THR A 53 -2.53 -8.62 -5.50
N LEU A 54 -2.01 -8.70 -4.28
CA LEU A 54 -2.15 -9.88 -3.42
C LEU A 54 -3.62 -10.12 -3.05
N LYS A 55 -4.35 -9.06 -2.70
CA LYS A 55 -5.78 -9.12 -2.38
C LYS A 55 -6.60 -9.60 -3.57
N ASN A 56 -6.35 -9.07 -4.77
CA ASN A 56 -7.03 -9.51 -6.00
C ASN A 56 -6.73 -10.97 -6.33
N SER A 57 -5.48 -11.39 -6.16
CA SER A 57 -5.09 -12.79 -6.36
C SER A 57 -5.81 -13.71 -5.37
N ASN A 58 -5.88 -13.32 -4.09
CA ASN A 58 -6.60 -14.07 -3.07
C ASN A 58 -8.10 -14.18 -3.39
N ASN A 59 -8.73 -13.09 -3.80
CA ASN A 59 -10.14 -13.10 -4.21
C ASN A 59 -10.38 -14.04 -5.40
N THR A 60 -9.50 -14.01 -6.40
CA THR A 60 -9.59 -14.89 -7.57
C THR A 60 -9.44 -16.36 -7.17
N LEU A 61 -8.48 -16.67 -6.28
CA LEU A 61 -8.29 -18.01 -5.73
C LEU A 61 -9.53 -18.47 -4.96
N ARG A 62 -10.12 -17.61 -4.13
CA ARG A 62 -11.36 -17.91 -3.41
C ARG A 62 -12.52 -18.18 -4.36
N SER A 63 -12.71 -17.37 -5.39
CA SER A 63 -13.75 -17.60 -6.40
C SER A 63 -13.57 -18.94 -7.11
N ARG A 64 -12.34 -19.27 -7.53
CA ARG A 64 -12.04 -20.57 -8.14
C ARG A 64 -12.26 -21.74 -7.19
N LEU A 65 -11.92 -21.58 -5.91
CA LEU A 65 -12.16 -22.59 -4.90
C LEU A 65 -13.66 -22.86 -4.72
N ILE A 66 -14.47 -21.80 -4.65
CA ILE A 66 -15.93 -21.91 -4.57
C ILE A 66 -16.49 -22.61 -5.81
N GLU A 67 -16.00 -22.26 -7.00
CA GLU A 67 -16.40 -22.90 -8.26
C GLU A 67 -16.03 -24.39 -8.29
N LEU A 68 -14.82 -24.73 -7.85
CA LEU A 68 -14.33 -26.11 -7.74
C LEU A 68 -15.14 -26.93 -6.74
N GLN A 69 -15.51 -26.32 -5.61
CA GLN A 69 -16.31 -26.94 -4.56
C GLN A 69 -17.81 -26.91 -4.84
N SER A 70 -18.23 -26.29 -5.94
CA SER A 70 -19.65 -26.16 -6.25
C SER A 70 -20.27 -27.55 -6.47
N PRO A 71 -21.43 -27.86 -5.85
CA PRO A 71 -22.13 -29.12 -6.08
C PRO A 71 -22.45 -29.34 -7.56
N ALA A 72 -22.72 -28.25 -8.29
CA ALA A 72 -22.94 -28.27 -9.74
C ALA A 72 -21.78 -28.88 -10.53
N ARG A 73 -20.55 -28.80 -10.01
CA ARG A 73 -19.37 -29.43 -10.61
C ARG A 73 -19.02 -30.78 -9.99
N ILE A 74 -19.16 -30.91 -8.66
CA ILE A 74 -18.82 -32.16 -7.95
C ILE A 74 -19.75 -33.30 -8.36
N ILE A 75 -21.07 -33.07 -8.38
CA ILE A 75 -22.09 -34.09 -8.67
C ILE A 75 -21.85 -34.77 -10.03
N PRO A 76 -21.70 -34.05 -11.15
CA PRO A 76 -21.48 -34.71 -12.44
C PRO A 76 -20.14 -35.43 -12.53
N ILE A 77 -19.10 -35.00 -11.79
CA ILE A 77 -17.83 -35.72 -11.71
C ILE A 77 -18.01 -37.02 -10.93
N ALA A 78 -18.69 -36.97 -9.78
CA ALA A 78 -18.97 -38.13 -8.95
C ALA A 78 -19.86 -39.16 -9.68
N GLU A 79 -20.87 -38.71 -10.42
CA GLU A 79 -21.73 -39.58 -11.22
C GLU A 79 -20.95 -40.22 -12.39
N LYS A 80 -20.19 -39.43 -13.16
CA LYS A 80 -19.51 -39.91 -14.37
C LYS A 80 -18.25 -40.73 -14.10
N GLN A 81 -17.47 -40.37 -13.07
CA GLN A 81 -16.16 -40.98 -12.81
C GLN A 81 -16.19 -41.97 -11.65
N LEU A 82 -17.05 -41.76 -10.66
CA LEU A 82 -17.13 -42.62 -9.47
C LEU A 82 -18.38 -43.51 -9.46
N GLY A 83 -19.23 -43.41 -10.48
CA GLY A 83 -20.46 -44.21 -10.58
C GLY A 83 -21.47 -43.94 -9.45
N MET A 84 -21.35 -42.78 -8.79
CA MET A 84 -22.27 -42.41 -7.71
C MET A 84 -23.64 -42.05 -8.28
N VAL A 85 -24.70 -42.35 -7.52
CA VAL A 85 -26.08 -42.00 -7.87
C VAL A 85 -26.56 -40.94 -6.89
N LYS A 86 -27.11 -39.85 -7.39
CA LYS A 86 -27.69 -38.80 -6.56
C LYS A 86 -28.98 -39.30 -5.91
N THR A 87 -28.94 -39.52 -4.60
CA THR A 87 -30.14 -39.79 -3.79
C THR A 87 -30.95 -38.51 -3.60
N GLU A 88 -32.28 -38.56 -3.83
CA GLU A 88 -33.20 -37.43 -3.63
C GLU A 88 -33.62 -37.24 -2.17
N GLU A 89 -33.44 -38.26 -1.34
CA GLU A 89 -33.63 -38.21 0.11
C GLU A 89 -32.44 -37.51 0.79
N LEU A 90 -32.66 -36.31 1.31
CA LEU A 90 -31.70 -35.66 2.18
C LEU A 90 -31.46 -36.55 3.40
N ALA A 91 -30.21 -36.92 3.67
CA ALA A 91 -29.85 -37.68 4.85
C ALA A 91 -30.33 -36.93 6.11
N THR A 92 -31.40 -37.42 6.75
CA THR A 92 -31.85 -36.94 8.05
C THR A 92 -30.75 -37.22 9.06
N CYS A 93 -30.14 -36.18 9.60
CA CYS A 93 -29.20 -36.31 10.71
C CYS A 93 -29.88 -37.08 11.84
N LEU A 94 -29.28 -38.17 12.31
CA LEU A 94 -29.69 -38.82 13.55
C LEU A 94 -29.51 -37.80 14.67
N LYS A 95 -30.63 -37.31 15.23
CA LYS A 95 -30.63 -36.55 16.47
C LYS A 95 -30.27 -37.54 17.60
N GLU A 96 -29.10 -37.35 18.21
CA GLU A 96 -28.83 -37.87 19.56
C GLU A 96 -29.58 -37.04 20.60
#